data_AF-A0A1G3KPW9-F1
#
_entry.id   AF-A0A1G3KPW9-F1
#
_cell.length_a   1.000
_cell.length_b   1.000
_cell.length_c   1.000
_cell.angle_alpha   90.00
_cell.angle_beta   90.00
_cell.angle_gamma   90.00
#
_symmetry.space_group_name_H-M   'P 1'
#
loop_
_entity.id
_entity.type
_entity.pdbx_description
1 polymer ?
#
loop_
_entity_poly.entity_id
_entity_poly.type
_entity_poly.pdbx_seq_one_letter_code
_entity_poly.pdbx_strand_id
1 'polypeptide(L)'
;MKLAAFHEAKTAFARHKEACEPAQGASDDDQRAYEGSYAPLVSAMTDAGLAVVKCPAASFHDLAEKIEIFRGEDMHEYEDVADLLDFIVDDARLLTGVEP
;
A
#
# COMPACT_ATOMS: atom_id res chain seq x y z
N MET A 1 12.13 -5.85 5.88
CA MET A 1 12.49 -5.34 4.53
C MET A 1 11.27 -4.90 3.71
N LYS A 2 10.13 -5.62 3.72
CA LYS A 2 8.96 -5.23 2.91
C LYS A 2 8.29 -3.91 3.33
N LEU A 3 8.17 -3.68 4.63
CA LEU A 3 7.65 -2.42 5.17
C LEU A 3 8.48 -1.20 4.76
N ALA A 4 9.82 -1.32 4.83
CA ALA A 4 10.72 -0.27 4.38
C ALA A 4 10.55 0.04 2.89
N ALA A 5 10.39 -0.99 2.05
CA ALA A 5 10.12 -0.83 0.61
C ALA A 5 8.78 -0.11 0.36
N PHE A 6 7.73 -0.42 1.14
CA PHE A 6 6.46 0.31 1.06
C PHE A 6 6.63 1.79 1.43
N HIS A 7 7.32 2.11 2.53
CA HIS A 7 7.58 3.50 2.93
C HIS A 7 8.42 4.27 1.90
N GLU A 8 9.41 3.62 1.29
CA GLU A 8 10.20 4.19 0.19
C GLU A 8 9.33 4.47 -1.04
N ALA A 9 8.48 3.53 -1.45
CA ALA A 9 7.57 3.70 -2.58
C ALA A 9 6.56 4.83 -2.33
N LYS A 10 5.96 4.87 -1.13
CA LYS A 10 5.03 5.94 -0.72
C LYS A 10 5.71 7.30 -0.68
N THR A 11 6.96 7.36 -0.22
CA THR A 11 7.77 8.60 -0.24
C THR A 11 8.09 9.03 -1.66
N ALA A 12 8.43 8.10 -2.56
CA ALA A 12 8.71 8.40 -3.96
C ALA A 12 7.46 8.95 -4.67
N PHE A 13 6.30 8.35 -4.46
CA PHE A 13 5.03 8.84 -4.97
C PHE A 13 4.72 10.26 -4.46
N ALA A 14 4.85 10.50 -3.15
CA ALA A 14 4.59 11.82 -2.56
C ALA A 14 5.52 12.90 -3.13
N ARG A 15 6.81 12.60 -3.32
CA ARG A 15 7.79 13.53 -3.92
C ARG A 15 7.47 13.82 -5.38
N HIS A 16 7.06 12.82 -6.15
CA HIS A 16 6.66 13.01 -7.54
C HIS A 16 5.42 13.89 -7.65
N LYS A 17 4.42 13.65 -6.79
CA LYS A 17 3.23 14.51 -6.71
C LYS A 17 3.62 15.94 -6.41
N GLU A 18 4.41 16.20 -5.37
CA GLU A 18 4.85 17.55 -5.02
C GLU A 18 5.62 18.26 -6.15
N ALA A 19 6.45 17.52 -6.90
CA ALA A 19 7.31 18.09 -7.94
C ALA A 19 6.62 18.26 -9.30
N CYS A 20 5.61 17.43 -9.61
CA CYS A 20 5.08 17.30 -10.97
C CYS A 20 3.56 17.48 -11.06
N GLU A 21 2.83 17.68 -9.95
CA GLU A 21 1.39 17.91 -9.97
C GLU A 21 1.06 19.19 -10.76
N PRO A 22 0.23 19.10 -11.82
CA PRO A 22 -0.16 20.26 -12.61
C PRO A 22 -0.91 21.28 -11.76
N ALA A 23 -0.72 22.57 -12.07
CA ALA A 23 -1.48 23.63 -11.43
C ALA A 23 -2.99 23.48 -11.72
N GLN A 24 -3.82 24.00 -10.82
CA GLN A 24 -5.26 24.00 -11.01
C GLN A 24 -5.64 24.75 -12.31
N GLY A 25 -6.35 24.08 -13.21
CA GLY A 25 -6.71 24.62 -14.53
C GLY A 25 -5.66 24.40 -15.63
N ALA A 26 -4.67 23.53 -15.40
CA ALA A 26 -3.78 23.02 -16.44
C ALA A 26 -4.57 22.33 -17.57
N SER A 27 -3.93 22.18 -18.73
CA SER A 27 -4.57 21.54 -19.87
C SER A 27 -4.80 20.04 -19.63
N ASP A 28 -5.79 19.47 -20.30
CA ASP A 28 -6.05 18.01 -20.24
C ASP A 28 -4.83 17.18 -20.65
N ASP A 29 -3.98 17.72 -21.54
CA ASP A 29 -2.77 17.04 -22.00
C ASP A 29 -1.68 17.03 -20.92
N ASP A 30 -1.52 18.12 -20.15
CA ASP A 30 -0.62 18.17 -19.00
C ASP A 30 -1.09 17.22 -17.89
N GLN A 31 -2.40 17.18 -17.65
CA GLN A 31 -3.01 16.26 -16.70
C GLN A 31 -2.77 14.80 -17.10
N ARG A 32 -2.98 14.45 -18.37
CA ARG A 32 -2.74 13.10 -18.90
C ARG A 32 -1.25 12.73 -18.85
N ALA A 33 -0.35 13.67 -19.12
CA ALA A 33 1.09 13.44 -19.03
C ALA A 33 1.51 13.18 -17.57
N TYR A 34 0.96 13.94 -16.61
CA TYR A 34 1.16 13.70 -15.19
C TYR A 34 0.65 12.32 -14.78
N GLU A 35 -0.57 11.95 -15.16
CA GLU A 35 -1.16 10.63 -14.90
C GLU A 35 -0.30 9.48 -15.43
N GLY A 36 0.18 9.60 -16.67
CA GLY A 36 1.10 8.62 -17.24
C GLY A 36 2.43 8.52 -16.50
N SER A 37 2.91 9.65 -15.94
CA SER A 37 4.18 9.70 -15.23
C SER A 37 4.14 9.09 -13.82
N TYR A 38 3.01 9.18 -13.10
CA TYR A 38 2.89 8.64 -11.75
C TYR A 38 2.34 7.21 -11.72
N ALA A 39 1.74 6.70 -12.80
CA ALA A 39 1.18 5.34 -12.85
C ALA A 39 2.17 4.24 -12.38
N PRO A 40 3.45 4.25 -12.80
CA PRO A 40 4.45 3.29 -12.29
C PRO A 40 4.70 3.40 -10.78
N LEU A 41 4.61 4.61 -10.22
CA LEU A 41 4.81 4.85 -8.78
C LEU A 41 3.63 4.31 -7.96
N VAL A 42 2.41 4.49 -8.46
CA VAL A 42 1.21 3.91 -7.86
C VAL A 42 1.29 2.39 -7.89
N SER A 43 1.65 1.80 -9.04
CA SER A 43 1.86 0.34 -9.14
C SER A 43 2.89 -0.17 -8.13
N ALA A 44 4.05 0.49 -8.03
CA ALA A 44 5.10 0.10 -7.10
C ALA A 44 4.65 0.21 -5.63
N MET A 45 3.89 1.25 -5.28
CA MET A 45 3.33 1.43 -3.95
C MET A 45 2.29 0.35 -3.62
N THR A 46 1.38 0.06 -4.55
CA THR A 46 0.38 -1.00 -4.43
C THR A 46 1.04 -2.38 -4.26
N ASP A 47 2.00 -2.72 -5.12
CA ASP A 47 2.72 -4.00 -5.06
C ASP A 47 3.48 -4.16 -3.73
N ALA A 48 4.14 -3.09 -3.27
CA ALA A 48 4.83 -3.10 -1.99
C ALA A 48 3.85 -3.24 -0.80
N GLY A 49 2.71 -2.56 -0.85
CA GLY A 49 1.67 -2.67 0.17
C GLY A 49 1.09 -4.08 0.24
N LEU A 50 0.75 -4.68 -0.90
CA LEU A 50 0.31 -6.07 -0.98
C LEU A 50 1.37 -7.03 -0.43
N ALA A 51 2.65 -6.79 -0.74
CA ALA A 51 3.73 -7.61 -0.22
C ALA A 51 3.83 -7.54 1.31
N VAL A 52 3.57 -6.37 1.92
CA VAL A 52 3.49 -6.21 3.39
C VAL A 52 2.30 -7.00 3.95
N VAL A 53 1.11 -6.85 3.38
CA VAL A 53 -0.10 -7.58 3.84
C VAL A 53 0.06 -9.09 3.73
N LYS A 54 0.71 -9.58 2.68
CA LYS A 54 0.99 -11.01 2.48
C LYS A 54 2.19 -11.52 3.27
N CYS A 55 2.93 -10.67 3.98
CA CYS A 55 4.07 -11.07 4.80
C CYS A 55 3.61 -11.48 6.20
N PRO A 56 4.00 -12.65 6.74
CA PRO A 56 3.70 -12.98 8.13
C PRO A 56 4.25 -11.91 9.09
N ALA A 57 3.41 -11.50 10.05
CA ALA A 57 3.79 -10.57 11.11
C ALA A 57 4.56 -11.31 12.22
N ALA A 58 5.71 -10.78 12.63
CA ALA A 58 6.51 -11.37 13.71
C ALA A 58 6.14 -10.81 15.10
N SER A 59 5.33 -9.75 15.14
CA SER A 59 4.95 -9.06 16.37
C SER A 59 3.59 -8.38 16.24
N PHE A 60 2.98 -8.00 17.36
CA PHE A 60 1.77 -7.17 17.35
C PHE A 60 1.99 -5.79 16.73
N HIS A 61 3.23 -5.28 16.78
CA HIS A 61 3.58 -4.02 16.13
C HIS A 61 3.52 -4.18 14.60
N ASP A 62 4.14 -5.22 14.05
CA ASP A 62 4.10 -5.53 12.62
C ASP A 62 2.66 -5.75 12.13
N LEU A 63 1.83 -6.41 12.94
CA LEU A 63 0.41 -6.61 12.63
C LEU A 63 -0.36 -5.28 12.61
N ALA A 64 -0.08 -4.37 13.54
CA ALA A 64 -0.68 -3.04 13.55
C ALA A 64 -0.30 -2.24 12.30
N GLU A 65 0.99 -2.23 11.92
CA GLU A 65 1.46 -1.57 10.70
C GLU A 65 0.82 -2.16 9.45
N LYS A 66 0.67 -3.49 9.39
CA LYS A 66 -0.05 -4.17 8.31
C LYS A 66 -1.51 -3.68 8.19
N ILE A 67 -2.22 -3.60 9.31
CA ILE A 67 -3.62 -3.14 9.34
C ILE A 67 -3.72 -1.67 8.92
N GLU A 68 -2.79 -0.82 9.35
CA GLU A 68 -2.73 0.58 8.94
C GLU A 68 -2.54 0.72 7.44
N ILE A 69 -1.67 -0.10 6.82
CA ILE A 69 -1.47 -0.11 5.36
C ILE A 69 -2.71 -0.60 4.64
N PHE A 70 -3.29 -1.72 5.08
CA PHE A 70 -4.50 -2.28 4.48
C PHE A 70 -5.65 -1.25 4.46
N ARG A 71 -5.81 -0.48 5.54
CA ARG A 71 -6.81 0.57 5.63
C ARG A 71 -6.44 1.84 4.87
N GLY A 72 -5.19 2.28 4.97
CA GLY A 72 -4.73 3.55 4.42
C GLY A 72 -4.58 3.57 2.90
N GLU A 73 -4.44 2.39 2.29
CA GLU A 73 -4.35 2.22 0.84
C GLU A 73 -5.64 1.62 0.23
N ASP A 74 -6.76 1.71 0.97
CA ASP A 74 -8.09 1.26 0.56
C ASP A 74 -8.14 -0.16 -0.03
N MET A 75 -7.30 -1.07 0.49
CA MET A 75 -7.21 -2.46 -0.01
C MET A 75 -8.49 -3.27 0.21
N HIS A 76 -9.44 -2.74 0.98
CA HIS A 76 -10.76 -3.32 1.16
C HIS A 76 -11.64 -3.21 -0.09
N GLU A 77 -11.27 -2.36 -1.05
CA GLU A 77 -11.95 -2.22 -2.35
C GLU A 77 -11.42 -3.20 -3.40
N TYR A 78 -10.39 -3.99 -3.08
CA TYR A 78 -9.76 -4.90 -4.03
C TYR A 78 -10.63 -6.15 -4.22
N GLU A 79 -10.61 -6.72 -5.43
CA GLU A 79 -11.38 -7.94 -5.74
C GLU A 79 -10.98 -9.13 -4.86
N ASP A 80 -9.72 -9.20 -4.43
CA ASP A 80 -9.15 -10.25 -3.58
C ASP A 80 -9.15 -9.91 -2.08
N VAL A 81 -10.00 -8.97 -1.63
CA VAL A 81 -10.05 -8.51 -0.23
C VAL A 81 -10.19 -9.64 0.79
N ALA A 82 -10.96 -10.69 0.49
CA ALA A 82 -11.13 -11.82 1.39
C ALA A 82 -9.79 -12.53 1.68
N ASP A 83 -9.01 -12.79 0.64
CA ASP A 83 -7.68 -13.41 0.76
C ASP A 83 -6.71 -12.50 1.54
N LEU A 84 -6.80 -11.18 1.32
CA LEU A 84 -5.98 -10.20 2.05
C LEU A 84 -6.32 -10.15 3.55
N LEU A 85 -7.61 -10.22 3.89
CA LEU A 85 -8.07 -10.26 5.27
C LEU A 85 -7.65 -11.56 5.96
N ASP A 86 -7.66 -12.69 5.26
CA ASP A 86 -7.22 -13.98 5.82
C ASP A 86 -5.75 -13.91 6.28
N PHE A 87 -4.86 -13.26 5.53
CA PHE A 87 -3.48 -13.04 5.99
C PHE A 87 -3.38 -12.22 7.28
N ILE A 88 -4.28 -11.26 7.50
CA ILE A 88 -4.31 -10.43 8.72
C ILE A 88 -4.86 -11.26 9.90
N VAL A 89 -5.92 -12.03 9.66
CA VAL A 89 -6.56 -12.87 10.67
C VAL A 89 -5.63 -14.00 11.12
N ASP A 90 -4.94 -14.64 10.18
CA ASP A 90 -4.01 -15.73 10.49
C ASP A 90 -2.80 -15.27 11.31
N ASP A 91 -2.27 -14.08 11.02
CA ASP A 91 -1.23 -13.47 11.86
C ASP A 91 -1.74 -13.18 13.28
N ALA A 92 -2.96 -12.67 13.41
CA ALA A 92 -3.56 -12.40 14.72
C ALA A 92 -3.75 -13.69 15.54
N ARG A 93 -4.19 -14.78 14.89
CA ARG A 93 -4.30 -16.12 15.49
C ARG A 93 -2.94 -16.65 15.94
N LEU A 94 -1.93 -16.58 15.07
CA LEU A 94 -0.57 -17.01 15.37
C LEU A 94 0.00 -16.27 16.59
N LEU A 95 -0.13 -14.94 16.63
CA LEU A 95 0.41 -14.11 17.71
C LEU A 95 -0.30 -14.27 19.04
N THR A 96 -1.56 -14.71 19.03
CA THR A 96 -2.33 -14.99 20.25
C THR A 96 -2.23 -16.45 20.72
N GLY A 97 -1.58 -17.32 19.94
CA GLY A 97 -1.47 -18.74 20.23
C GLY A 97 -2.78 -19.51 20.07
N VAL A 98 -3.73 -18.95 19.31
CA VAL A 98 -4.98 -19.62 18.97
C VAL A 98 -4.75 -20.38 17.66
N GLU A 99 -4.62 -21.70 17.74
CA GLU A 99 -4.57 -22.54 16.53
C GLU A 99 -5.94 -22.54 15.80
N PRO A 100 -5.95 -22.65 14.46
CA PRO A 100 -7.17 -22.63 13.64
C PRO A 100 -8.10 -23.83 13.87
#